data_AF-A0A7H4P8C9-F1
#
_entry.id   AF-A0A7H4P8C9-F1
#
_cell.length_a   1.000
_cell.length_b   1.000
_cell.length_c   1.000
_cell.angle_alpha   90.00
_cell.angle_beta   90.00
_cell.angle_gamma   90.00
#
_symmetry.space_group_name_H-M   'P 1'
#
loop_
_entity.id
_entity.type
_entity.pdbx_description
1 polymer ?
#
loop_
_entity_poly.entity_id
_entity_poly.type
_entity_poly.pdbx_seq_one_letter_code
_entity_poly.pdbx_strand_id
1 'polypeptide(L)'
;MSIQKIARLAGVSVATVSRVLNNSDTVKAKNRERVLQAIKESNYQPNLLARQLRTARSNMILVMVSNIANPFCAEVVKGIEEEAEKNGYRILLCNSGSDLARSTSGLQLLSGKMVDGIITMNALSSLPELDHHDRRRALGSVRGIRR
;
A
#
# COMPACT_ATOMS: atom_id res chain seq x y z
N MET A 1 -6.62 -14.62 17.63
CA MET A 1 -6.43 -13.53 18.62
C MET A 1 -6.97 -12.22 18.00
N SER A 2 -7.73 -11.38 18.71
CA SER A 2 -8.36 -10.16 18.14
C SER A 2 -7.79 -8.87 18.75
N ILE A 3 -7.97 -7.74 18.05
CA ILE A 3 -7.54 -6.42 18.55
C ILE A 3 -8.20 -6.04 19.88
N GLN A 4 -9.43 -6.51 20.14
CA GLN A 4 -10.13 -6.30 21.41
C GLN A 4 -9.43 -7.06 22.55
N LYS A 5 -8.95 -8.28 22.28
CA LYS A 5 -8.22 -9.07 23.27
C LYS A 5 -6.86 -8.45 23.59
N ILE A 6 -6.17 -7.87 22.60
CA ILE A 6 -4.94 -7.08 22.81
C ILE A 6 -5.21 -5.85 23.66
N ALA A 7 -6.30 -5.11 23.38
CA ALA A 7 -6.68 -3.94 24.17
C ALA A 7 -6.91 -4.30 25.65
N ARG A 8 -7.57 -5.44 25.91
CA ARG A 8 -7.77 -5.95 27.27
C ARG A 8 -6.46 -6.35 27.94
N LEU A 9 -5.57 -7.08 27.27
CA LEU A 9 -4.25 -7.48 27.80
C LEU A 9 -3.37 -6.27 28.13
N ALA A 10 -3.33 -5.29 27.21
CA ALA A 10 -2.57 -4.06 27.38
C ALA A 10 -3.25 -3.05 28.31
N GLY A 11 -4.48 -3.29 28.77
CA GLY A 11 -5.28 -2.39 29.61
C GLY A 11 -5.43 -0.98 29.03
N VAL A 12 -5.75 -0.90 27.73
CA VAL A 12 -6.02 0.33 26.98
C VAL A 12 -7.26 0.16 26.09
N SER A 13 -7.75 1.24 25.47
CA SER A 13 -8.85 1.15 24.52
C SER A 13 -8.41 0.56 23.16
N VAL A 14 -9.34 -0.03 22.41
CA VAL A 14 -9.11 -0.52 21.04
C VAL A 14 -8.57 0.60 20.14
N ALA A 15 -9.05 1.84 20.32
CA ALA A 15 -8.53 3.00 19.60
C ALA A 15 -7.04 3.27 19.89
N THR A 16 -6.59 3.04 21.13
CA THR A 16 -5.18 3.18 21.50
C THR A 16 -4.32 2.11 20.83
N VAL A 17 -4.78 0.84 20.84
CA VAL A 17 -4.10 -0.24 20.11
C VAL A 17 -3.99 0.08 18.62
N SER A 18 -5.09 0.55 18.01
CA SER A 18 -5.11 0.97 16.61
C SER A 18 -4.09 2.08 16.32
N ARG A 19 -3.98 3.10 17.19
CA ARG A 19 -2.99 4.17 17.03
C ARG A 19 -1.55 3.67 17.14
N VAL A 20 -1.27 2.74 18.05
CA VAL A 20 0.05 2.10 18.18
C VAL A 20 0.39 1.30 16.92
N LEU A 21 -0.55 0.49 16.42
CA LEU A 21 -0.35 -0.30 15.20
C LEU A 21 -0.17 0.56 13.94
N ASN A 22 -0.72 1.77 13.92
CA ASN A 22 -0.54 2.73 12.84
C ASN A 22 0.59 3.75 13.11
N ASN A 23 1.47 3.48 14.09
CA ASN A 23 2.59 4.34 14.45
C ASN A 23 2.25 5.83 14.72
N SER A 24 1.08 6.13 15.28
CA SER A 24 0.72 7.51 15.61
C SER A 24 1.49 8.06 16.81
N ASP A 25 1.99 9.28 16.70
CA ASP A 25 2.74 9.99 17.75
C ASP A 25 1.87 10.45 18.94
N THR A 26 0.55 10.35 18.81
CA THR A 26 -0.40 10.79 19.85
C THR A 26 -0.51 9.85 21.06
N VAL A 27 0.20 8.71 21.05
CA VAL A 27 0.14 7.71 22.12
C VAL A 27 1.31 7.88 23.09
N LYS A 28 1.00 8.10 24.38
CA LYS A 28 2.00 8.14 25.46
C LYS A 28 2.89 6.89 25.42
N ALA A 29 4.20 7.07 25.58
CA ALA A 29 5.20 5.99 25.53
C ALA A 29 4.82 4.77 26.38
N LYS A 30 4.38 4.98 27.63
CA LYS A 30 3.90 3.93 28.53
C LYS A 30 2.79 3.05 27.93
N ASN A 31 1.82 3.66 27.23
CA ASN A 31 0.73 2.90 26.62
C ASN A 31 1.19 2.17 25.35
N ARG A 32 2.10 2.79 24.58
CA ARG A 32 2.71 2.15 23.41
C ARG A 32 3.46 0.88 23.81
N GLU A 33 4.28 0.95 24.86
CA GLU A 33 5.05 -0.16 25.38
C GLU A 33 4.17 -1.33 25.84
N ARG A 34 3.12 -1.05 26.63
CA ARG A 34 2.14 -2.08 27.07
C ARG A 34 1.47 -2.79 25.90
N VAL A 35 1.13 -2.05 24.84
CA VAL A 35 0.52 -2.65 23.63
C VAL A 35 1.51 -3.52 22.88
N LEU A 36 2.75 -3.05 22.67
CA LEU A 36 3.79 -3.82 21.98
C LEU A 36 4.13 -5.10 22.73
N GLN A 37 4.20 -5.05 24.06
CA GLN A 37 4.42 -6.21 24.90
C GLN A 37 3.27 -7.22 24.76
N ALA A 38 2.01 -6.77 24.87
CA ALA A 38 0.85 -7.64 24.69
C ALA A 38 0.80 -8.29 23.29
N ILE A 39 1.20 -7.56 22.24
CA ILE A 39 1.30 -8.10 20.88
C ILE A 39 2.35 -9.20 20.81
N LYS A 40 3.54 -8.96 21.39
CA LYS A 40 4.65 -9.91 21.40
C LYS A 40 4.30 -11.20 22.14
N GLU A 41 3.74 -11.09 23.35
CA GLU A 41 3.36 -12.23 24.18
C GLU A 41 2.22 -13.07 23.57
N SER A 42 1.35 -12.42 22.79
CA SER A 42 0.19 -13.08 22.18
C SER A 42 0.42 -13.59 20.76
N ASN A 43 1.60 -13.34 20.19
CA ASN A 43 1.91 -13.54 18.77
C ASN A 43 0.82 -12.97 17.84
N TYR A 44 0.27 -11.80 18.19
CA TYR A 44 -0.81 -11.19 17.42
C TYR A 44 -0.27 -10.55 16.15
N GLN A 45 -0.81 -10.97 15.00
CA GLN A 45 -0.56 -10.32 13.73
C GLN A 45 -1.79 -9.51 13.29
N PRO A 46 -1.63 -8.20 12.97
CA PRO A 46 -2.71 -7.39 12.43
C PRO A 46 -3.25 -7.97 11.13
N ASN A 47 -4.58 -8.11 11.04
CA ASN A 47 -5.22 -8.56 9.81
C ASN A 47 -5.22 -7.42 8.78
N LEU A 48 -4.43 -7.59 7.71
CA LEU A 48 -4.31 -6.62 6.62
C LEU A 48 -5.65 -6.39 5.90
N LEU A 49 -6.44 -7.44 5.64
CA LEU A 49 -7.75 -7.32 4.99
C LEU A 49 -8.72 -6.47 5.83
N ALA A 50 -8.76 -6.71 7.15
CA ALA A 50 -9.58 -5.90 8.06
C ALA A 50 -9.13 -4.43 8.08
N ARG A 51 -7.81 -4.17 7.96
CA ARG A 51 -7.27 -2.82 7.85
C ARG A 51 -7.67 -2.15 6.53
N GLN A 52 -7.58 -2.87 5.42
CA GLN A 52 -7.96 -2.40 4.08
C GLN A 52 -9.45 -2.04 4.03
N LEU A 53 -10.33 -2.92 4.53
CA LEU A 53 -11.77 -2.67 4.59
C LEU A 53 -12.12 -1.41 5.38
N ARG A 54 -11.44 -1.17 6.51
CA ARG A 54 -11.68 0.01 7.35
C ARG A 54 -11.16 1.31 6.74
N THR A 55 -10.02 1.26 6.04
CA THR A 55 -9.35 2.45 5.50
C THR A 55 -9.69 2.73 4.05
N ALA A 56 -10.32 1.77 3.36
CA ALA A 56 -10.52 1.76 1.92
C ALA A 56 -9.23 1.98 1.11
N ARG A 57 -8.06 1.65 1.70
CA ARG A 57 -6.73 1.76 1.10
C ARG A 57 -5.98 0.45 1.20
N SER A 58 -5.42 0.01 0.09
CA SER A 58 -4.56 -1.17 0.03
C SER A 58 -3.16 -0.91 0.60
N ASN A 59 -2.66 0.32 0.46
CA ASN A 59 -1.24 0.69 0.57
C ASN A 59 -0.35 -0.16 -0.35
N MET A 60 -0.87 -0.54 -1.51
CA MET A 60 -0.15 -1.26 -2.55
C MET A 60 -0.17 -0.46 -3.85
N ILE A 61 0.96 -0.44 -4.55
CA ILE A 61 1.11 0.19 -5.87
C ILE A 61 1.47 -0.91 -6.86
N LEU A 62 0.76 -0.99 -7.99
CA LEU A 62 1.14 -1.89 -9.08
C LEU A 62 2.27 -1.24 -9.88
N VAL A 63 3.39 -1.94 -10.05
CA VAL A 63 4.50 -1.52 -10.92
C VAL A 63 4.52 -2.44 -12.13
N MET A 64 4.29 -1.88 -13.30
CA MET A 64 4.27 -2.60 -14.56
C MET A 64 5.54 -2.35 -15.35
N VAL A 65 6.27 -3.43 -15.63
CA VAL A 65 7.52 -3.40 -16.40
C VAL A 65 7.38 -4.22 -17.68
N SER A 66 8.06 -3.78 -18.73
CA SER A 66 8.09 -4.48 -20.01
C SER A 66 8.94 -5.75 -19.94
N ASN A 67 10.08 -5.72 -19.24
CA ASN A 67 10.89 -6.92 -19.02
C ASN A 67 11.69 -6.79 -17.72
N ILE A 68 11.35 -7.59 -16.71
CA ILE A 68 12.08 -7.58 -15.43
C ILE A 68 13.53 -8.07 -15.54
N ALA A 69 13.87 -8.84 -16.58
CA ALA A 69 15.24 -9.29 -16.82
C ALA A 69 16.14 -8.18 -17.38
N ASN A 70 15.57 -7.04 -17.81
CA ASN A 70 16.35 -5.88 -18.24
C ASN A 70 16.92 -5.16 -17.00
N PRO A 71 18.26 -5.02 -16.87
CA PRO A 71 18.88 -4.34 -15.73
C PRO A 71 18.35 -2.91 -15.48
N PHE A 72 18.00 -2.18 -16.55
CA PHE A 72 17.38 -0.86 -16.42
C PHE A 72 16.03 -0.91 -15.68
N CYS A 73 15.19 -1.92 -15.97
CA CYS A 73 13.92 -2.08 -15.27
C CYS A 73 14.13 -2.45 -13.80
N ALA A 74 15.11 -3.32 -13.52
CA ALA A 74 15.43 -3.72 -12.16
C ALA A 74 15.88 -2.53 -11.29
N GLU A 75 16.74 -1.65 -11.82
CA GLU A 75 17.23 -0.47 -11.10
C GLU A 75 16.10 0.54 -10.83
N VAL A 76 15.20 0.76 -11.79
CA VAL A 76 14.02 1.60 -11.60
C VAL A 76 13.06 1.01 -10.58
N VAL A 77 12.77 -0.30 -10.65
CA VAL A 77 11.90 -0.98 -9.68
C VAL A 77 12.46 -0.87 -8.27
N LYS A 78 13.77 -1.04 -8.11
CA LYS A 78 14.45 -0.85 -6.83
C LYS A 78 14.22 0.55 -6.27
N GLY A 79 14.39 1.59 -7.09
CA GLY A 79 14.14 2.97 -6.67
C GLY A 79 12.68 3.22 -6.28
N ILE A 80 11.73 2.63 -7.02
CA ILE A 80 10.29 2.70 -6.70
C ILE A 80 10.00 2.00 -5.37
N GLU A 81 10.57 0.82 -5.14
CA GLU A 81 10.40 0.04 -3.91
C GLU A 81 10.89 0.83 -2.69
N GLU A 82 12.12 1.35 -2.76
CA GLU A 82 12.73 2.12 -1.67
C GLU A 82 11.89 3.36 -1.31
N GLU A 83 11.36 4.07 -2.30
CA GLU A 83 10.52 5.25 -2.05
C GLU A 83 9.11 4.87 -1.56
N ALA A 84 8.51 3.81 -2.11
CA ALA A 84 7.22 3.31 -1.65
C ALA A 84 7.28 2.89 -0.18
N GLU A 85 8.33 2.16 0.22
CA GLU A 85 8.51 1.68 1.59
C GLU A 85 8.62 2.83 2.59
N LYS A 86 9.40 3.87 2.28
CA LYS A 86 9.50 5.09 3.11
C LYS A 86 8.14 5.75 3.35
N ASN A 87 7.23 5.65 2.39
CA ASN A 87 5.88 6.21 2.45
C ASN A 87 4.83 5.21 2.96
N GLY A 88 5.24 4.04 3.46
CA GLY A 88 4.33 3.02 4.01
C GLY A 88 3.55 2.23 2.96
N TYR A 89 3.98 2.28 1.69
CA TYR A 89 3.44 1.51 0.59
C TYR A 89 4.27 0.25 0.33
N ARG A 90 3.63 -0.74 -0.29
CA ARG A 90 4.30 -1.92 -0.87
C ARG A 90 4.09 -1.91 -2.39
N ILE A 91 4.97 -2.59 -3.11
CA ILE A 91 4.81 -2.76 -4.55
C ILE A 91 4.27 -4.14 -4.90
N LEU A 92 3.44 -4.20 -5.93
CA LEU A 92 3.08 -5.43 -6.64
C LEU A 92 3.69 -5.32 -8.03
N LEU A 93 4.62 -6.21 -8.38
CA LEU A 93 5.32 -6.16 -9.65
C LEU A 93 4.59 -7.00 -10.71
N CYS A 94 4.36 -6.42 -11.88
CA CYS A 94 3.79 -7.09 -13.05
C CYS A 94 4.75 -7.00 -14.23
N ASN A 95 5.25 -8.15 -14.70
CA ASN A 95 6.01 -8.24 -15.93
C ASN A 95 5.04 -8.39 -17.12
N SER A 96 4.63 -7.24 -17.69
CA SER A 96 3.59 -7.18 -18.71
C SER A 96 4.10 -7.52 -20.11
N GLY A 97 5.40 -7.41 -20.40
CA GLY A 97 5.87 -7.53 -21.78
C GLY A 97 5.30 -6.42 -22.65
N SER A 98 5.02 -6.77 -23.90
CA SER A 98 4.24 -5.98 -24.87
C SER A 98 2.77 -6.40 -24.92
N ASP A 99 2.30 -7.20 -23.95
CA ASP A 99 0.99 -7.85 -23.98
C ASP A 99 -0.09 -6.94 -23.38
N LEU A 100 -1.02 -6.50 -24.24
CA LEU A 100 -2.12 -5.62 -23.86
C LEU A 100 -3.11 -6.32 -22.90
N ALA A 101 -3.32 -7.63 -23.03
CA ALA A 101 -4.23 -8.37 -22.16
C ALA A 101 -3.71 -8.38 -20.70
N ARG A 102 -2.40 -8.54 -20.51
CA ARG A 102 -1.77 -8.42 -19.19
C ARG A 102 -1.92 -7.01 -18.60
N SER A 103 -1.91 -5.99 -19.46
CA SER A 103 -2.08 -4.61 -19.04
C SER A 103 -3.50 -4.34 -18.53
N THR A 104 -4.52 -4.84 -19.24
CA THR A 104 -5.93 -4.77 -18.81
C THR A 104 -6.16 -5.54 -17.50
N SER A 105 -5.55 -6.71 -17.31
CA SER A 105 -5.62 -7.42 -16.03
C SER A 105 -5.03 -6.61 -14.86
N GLY A 106 -3.97 -5.83 -15.11
CA GLY A 106 -3.42 -4.89 -14.13
C GLY A 106 -4.43 -3.82 -13.70
N LEU A 107 -5.20 -3.28 -14.65
CA LEU A 107 -6.26 -2.30 -14.39
C LEU A 107 -7.42 -2.87 -13.58
N GLN A 108 -7.71 -4.17 -13.73
CA GLN A 108 -8.70 -4.84 -12.87
C GLN A 108 -8.26 -4.87 -11.40
N LEU A 109 -6.96 -4.90 -11.11
CA LEU A 109 -6.45 -4.83 -9.73
C LEU A 109 -6.75 -3.47 -9.09
N LEU A 110 -6.73 -2.40 -9.89
CA LEU A 110 -7.09 -1.05 -9.47
C LEU A 110 -8.61 -0.96 -9.19
N SER A 111 -9.43 -1.45 -10.12
CA SER A 111 -10.89 -1.50 -9.95
C SER A 111 -11.31 -2.35 -8.75
N GLY A 112 -10.61 -3.45 -8.48
CA GLY A 112 -10.81 -4.32 -7.32
C GLY A 112 -10.28 -3.73 -6.00
N LYS A 113 -9.72 -2.52 -5.99
CA LYS A 113 -9.05 -1.88 -4.83
C LYS A 113 -7.95 -2.73 -4.21
N MET A 114 -7.36 -3.63 -4.99
CA MET A 114 -6.18 -4.37 -4.54
C MET A 114 -4.94 -3.49 -4.58
N VAL A 115 -4.91 -2.49 -5.46
CA VAL A 115 -3.87 -1.45 -5.47
C VAL A 115 -4.51 -0.07 -5.45
N ASP A 116 -3.80 0.91 -4.90
CA ASP A 116 -4.25 2.30 -4.81
C ASP A 116 -3.79 3.13 -6.02
N GLY A 117 -2.86 2.59 -6.82
CA GLY A 117 -2.32 3.26 -8.01
C GLY A 117 -1.44 2.33 -8.85
N ILE A 118 -1.05 2.82 -10.03
CA ILE A 118 -0.24 2.10 -11.00
C ILE A 118 0.92 2.99 -11.47
N ILE A 119 2.12 2.42 -11.55
CA ILE A 119 3.30 2.98 -12.21
C ILE A 119 3.62 2.07 -13.40
N THR A 120 3.79 2.62 -14.60
CA THR A 120 4.09 1.84 -15.80
C THR A 120 5.35 2.35 -16.49
N MET A 121 6.21 1.43 -16.92
CA MET A 121 7.41 1.71 -17.70
C MET A 121 7.19 1.49 -19.21
N ASN A 122 5.94 1.36 -19.66
CA ASN A 122 5.62 1.21 -21.08
C ASN A 122 5.36 2.59 -21.72
N ALA A 123 6.24 3.01 -22.63
CA ALA A 123 6.12 4.27 -23.35
C ALA A 123 4.96 4.32 -24.36
N LEU A 124 4.40 3.15 -24.75
CA LEU A 124 3.50 3.03 -25.90
C LEU A 124 2.06 2.63 -25.57
N SER A 125 1.71 2.49 -24.29
CA SER A 125 0.32 2.23 -23.92
C SER A 125 -0.39 3.55 -23.69
N SER A 126 -0.95 4.14 -24.74
CA SER A 126 -2.21 4.86 -24.59
C SER A 126 -3.21 3.84 -24.06
N LEU A 127 -3.31 3.69 -22.73
CA LEU A 127 -4.33 2.83 -22.11
C LEU A 127 -5.66 3.56 -22.36
N PRO A 128 -6.49 3.13 -23.32
CA PRO A 128 -7.72 3.86 -23.64
C PRO A 128 -8.67 3.90 -22.42
N GLU A 129 -8.56 2.89 -21.55
CA GLU A 129 -9.27 2.78 -20.27
C GLU A 129 -8.90 3.89 -19.26
N LEU A 130 -7.67 4.42 -19.30
CA LEU A 130 -7.26 5.55 -18.46
C LEU A 130 -7.67 6.91 -19.06
N ASP A 131 -7.86 6.98 -20.38
CA ASP A 131 -8.18 8.24 -21.07
C ASP A 131 -9.66 8.65 -20.88
N HIS A 132 -10.56 7.68 -20.67
CA HIS A 132 -11.99 7.94 -20.51
C HIS A 132 -12.43 8.21 -19.06
N HIS A 133 -11.69 7.76 -18.04
CA HIS A 133 -12.18 7.81 -16.65
C HIS A 133 -11.44 8.77 -15.71
N ASP A 134 -10.19 9.17 -15.98
CA ASP A 134 -9.33 9.69 -14.89
C ASP A 134 -8.50 10.96 -15.16
N ARG A 135 -8.69 11.67 -16.28
CA ARG A 135 -8.01 12.97 -16.50
C ARG A 135 -8.27 14.02 -15.41
N ARG A 136 -9.33 13.87 -14.59
CA ARG A 136 -9.61 14.76 -13.45
C ARG A 136 -8.97 14.35 -12.12
N ARG A 137 -8.49 13.11 -11.96
CA ARG A 137 -7.89 12.63 -10.69
C ARG A 137 -6.37 12.54 -10.73
N ALA A 138 -5.77 12.21 -11.89
CA ALA A 138 -4.31 12.07 -12.01
C ALA A 138 -3.56 13.40 -11.80
N LEU A 139 -4.12 14.53 -12.23
CA LEU A 139 -3.55 15.88 -12.01
C LEU A 139 -3.79 16.44 -10.60
N GLY A 140 -4.59 15.75 -9.77
CA GLY A 140 -4.89 16.17 -8.40
C GLY A 140 -3.90 15.66 -7.35
N SER A 141 -3.12 14.61 -7.62
CA SER A 141 -2.31 13.95 -6.58
C SER A 141 -0.83 14.36 -6.54
N VAL A 142 -0.30 15.01 -7.59
CA VAL A 142 1.09 15.51 -7.60
C VAL A 142 1.24 16.89 -6.94
N ARG A 143 0.13 17.55 -6.57
CA ARG A 143 0.17 18.85 -5.85
C ARG A 143 0.38 18.75 -4.34
N GLY A 144 0.50 17.55 -3.77
CA GLY A 144 0.60 17.35 -2.32
C GLY A 144 2.01 17.32 -1.71
N ILE A 145 3.08 17.24 -2.51
CA ILE A 145 4.47 17.17 -2.00
C ILE A 145 5.17 18.51 -2.27
N ARG A 146 4.63 19.59 -1.68
CA ARG A 146 5.36 20.83 -1.38
C ARG A 146 4.69 21.55 -0.22
N ARG A 147 5.07 21.17 1.00
CA ARG A 147 5.48 22.01 2.14
C ARG A 147 5.35 21.22 3.43
#